data_AF-A0A0G3M0G4-F1
#
_entry.id   AF-A0A0G3M0G4-F1
#
_cell.length_a   1.000
_cell.length_b   1.000
_cell.length_c   1.000
_cell.angle_alpha   90.00
_cell.angle_beta   90.00
_cell.angle_gamma   90.00
#
_symmetry.space_group_name_H-M   'P 1'
#
loop_
_entity.id
_entity.type
_entity.pdbx_description
1 polymer ?
#
loop_
_entity_poly.entity_id
_entity_poly.type
_entity_poly.pdbx_seq_one_letter_code
_entity_poly.pdbx_strand_id
1 'polypeptide(L)' 'MIFGGNGGPSYSYFFQNEKGEFLSNKEFPLNEGPFPKIINKADKTLVIQRPKGCCKTNTTVFQLQKNNWKIISTTDEAME' A
#
# COMPACT_ATOMS: atom_id res chain seq x y z
N MET A 1 -25.65 -2.23 0.20
CA MET A 1 -25.19 -3.59 -0.18
C MET A 1 -23.72 -3.69 0.22
N ILE A 2 -23.41 -4.38 1.31
CA ILE A 2 -22.04 -4.51 1.81
C ILE A 2 -21.45 -5.71 1.07
N PHE A 3 -20.64 -5.47 0.04
CA PHE A 3 -19.82 -6.53 -0.55
C PHE A 3 -18.79 -6.91 0.53
N GLY A 4 -19.05 -8.02 1.22
CA GLY A 4 -18.08 -8.65 2.12
C GLY A 4 -16.87 -9.08 1.31
N GLY A 5 -15.89 -8.20 1.18
CA GLY A 5 -14.61 -8.49 0.55
C GLY A 5 -13.67 -9.12 1.57
N ASN A 6 -13.18 -10.33 1.28
CA ASN A 6 -12.01 -10.89 1.95
C ASN A 6 -10.76 -10.10 1.51
N GLY A 7 -10.64 -8.86 1.99
CA GLY A 7 -9.52 -7.96 1.70
C GLY A 7 -8.22 -8.30 2.45
N GLY A 8 -8.26 -9.35 3.28
CA GLY A 8 -7.16 -9.70 4.19
C GLY A 8 -7.10 -8.76 5.41
N PRO A 9 -6.08 -8.95 6.25
CA PRO A 9 -5.84 -8.05 7.38
C PRO A 9 -5.54 -6.62 6.89
N SER A 10 -6.09 -5.65 7.61
CA SER A 10 -5.76 -4.23 7.46
C SER A 10 -4.82 -3.80 8.57
N TYR A 11 -3.90 -2.89 8.25
CA TYR A 11 -2.86 -2.42 9.15
C TYR A 11 -2.92 -0.90 9.27
N SER A 12 -2.74 -0.38 10.48
CA SER A 12 -2.49 1.04 10.74
C SER A 12 -0.97 1.29 10.74
N TYR A 13 -0.55 2.41 10.14
CA TYR A 13 0.87 2.72 9.95
C TYR A 13 1.31 3.92 10.76
N PHE A 14 2.47 3.78 11.42
CA PHE A 14 3.10 4.82 12.22
C PHE A 14 4.57 4.94 11.83
N PHE A 15 5.04 6.18 11.72
CA PHE A 15 6.42 6.53 11.38
C PHE A 15 7.12 7.05 12.62
N GLN A 16 8.32 6.52 12.85
CA GLN A 16 9.17 7.00 13.95
C GLN A 16 9.84 8.31 13.55
N ASN A 17 9.74 9.34 14.39
CA ASN A 17 10.46 10.60 14.21
C ASN A 17 11.87 10.55 14.85
N GLU A 18 12.64 11.63 14.70
CA GLU A 18 14.00 11.73 15.25
C GLU A 18 14.07 11.64 16.79
N LYS A 19 12.95 11.92 17.48
CA LYS A 19 12.83 11.80 18.93
C LYS A 19 12.43 10.39 19.39
N GLY A 20 12.23 9.46 18.45
CA GLY A 20 11.80 8.10 18.72
C GLY A 20 10.28 7.94 18.89
N GLU A 21 9.50 8.99 18.68
CA GLU A 21 8.03 8.97 18.81
C GLU A 21 7.38 8.41 17.54
N PHE A 22 6.32 7.61 17.70
CA PHE A 22 5.56 7.04 16.58
C PHE A 22 4.35 7.91 16.25
N LEU A 23 4.34 8.49 15.06
CA LEU A 23 3.30 9.41 14.60
C LEU A 23 2.63 8.85 13.34
N SER A 24 1.31 9.06 13.22
CA SER A 24 0.61 8.74 11.98
C SER A 24 0.98 9.76 10.90
N ASN A 25 1.13 9.30 9.65
CA ASN A 25 1.41 10.15 8.51
C ASN A 25 0.22 10.12 7.55
N LYS A 26 -0.54 11.23 7.50
CA LYS A 26 -1.73 11.37 6.62
C LYS A 26 -1.39 11.36 5.13
N GLU A 27 -0.14 11.61 4.77
CA GLU A 27 0.33 11.57 3.38
C GLU A 27 0.77 10.16 2.95
N PHE A 28 0.81 9.20 3.88
CA PHE A 28 1.19 7.82 3.56
C PHE A 28 0.07 7.13 2.76
N PRO A 29 0.35 6.59 1.57
CA PRO A 29 -0.67 6.20 0.61
C PRO A 29 -1.52 5.02 1.06
N LEU A 30 -1.03 4.21 2.00
CA LEU A 30 -1.76 3.03 2.47
C LEU A 30 -2.69 3.33 3.65
N ASN A 31 -2.57 4.48 4.32
CA ASN A 31 -3.39 4.86 5.46
C ASN A 31 -3.70 3.67 6.40
N GLU A 32 -4.97 3.30 6.57
CA GLU A 32 -5.36 1.98 7.08
C GLU A 32 -5.59 1.04 5.88
N GLY A 33 -4.72 0.05 5.70
CA GLY A 33 -4.70 -0.70 4.46
C GLY A 33 -3.83 -1.97 4.47
N PRO A 34 -3.68 -2.63 3.31
CA PRO A 34 -2.98 -3.90 3.20
C PRO A 34 -1.49 -3.75 3.48
N PHE A 35 -0.84 -4.82 3.95
CA PHE A 35 0.61 -4.83 4.13
C PHE A 35 1.35 -4.74 2.78
N PRO A 36 2.46 -3.99 2.66
CA PRO A 36 3.20 -3.90 1.41
C PRO A 36 3.87 -5.24 1.12
N LYS A 37 3.72 -5.72 -0.12
CA LYS A 37 4.44 -6.92 -0.58
C LYS A 37 5.93 -6.63 -0.75
N ILE A 38 6.28 -5.44 -1.22
CA ILE A 38 7.65 -5.00 -1.47
C ILE A 38 7.83 -3.57 -0.98
N ILE A 39 8.93 -3.33 -0.27
CA ILE A 39 9.40 -2.00 0.13
C ILE A 39 10.82 -1.83 -0.42
N ASN A 40 11.01 -0.95 -1.41
CA ASN A 40 12.32 -0.68 -1.99
C ASN A 40 12.79 0.71 -1.58
N LYS A 41 13.87 0.75 -0.79
CA LYS A 41 14.45 1.98 -0.25
C LYS A 41 15.23 2.78 -1.29
N ALA A 42 15.88 2.12 -2.26
CA ALA A 42 16.71 2.78 -3.27
C ALA A 42 15.83 3.61 -4.22
N ASP A 43 14.78 2.99 -4.75
CA ASP A 43 13.85 3.62 -5.70
C ASP A 43 12.73 4.40 -5.01
N LYS A 44 12.66 4.28 -3.67
CA LYS A 44 11.61 4.82 -2.81
C LYS A 44 10.21 4.38 -3.26
N THR A 45 10.09 3.10 -3.58
CA THR A 45 8.86 2.49 -4.06
C THR A 45 8.24 1.52 -3.05
N LEU A 46 6.92 1.43 -3.12
CA LEU A 46 6.08 0.59 -2.29
C LEU A 46 5.14 -0.17 -3.22
N VAL A 47 5.11 -1.50 -3.11
CA VAL A 47 4.22 -2.33 -3.93
C VAL A 47 3.20 -2.98 -3.02
N ILE A 48 1.92 -2.76 -3.32
CA ILE A 48 0.83 -3.53 -2.71
C ILE A 48 0.23 -4.47 -3.74
N GLN A 49 -0.26 -5.60 -3.25
CA GLN A 49 -0.97 -6.58 -4.05
C GLN A 49 -2.24 -6.96 -3.30
N ARG A 50 -3.40 -6.88 -3.97
CA ARG A 50 -4.69 -7.20 -3.37
C ARG A 50 -5.57 -7.99 -4.32
N PRO A 51 -6.39 -8.93 -3.81
CA PRO A 51 -7.41 -9.56 -4.61
C PRO A 51 -8.40 -8.53 -5.17
N LYS A 52 -8.78 -8.69 -6.44
CA LYS A 52 -9.79 -7.87 -7.12
C LYS A 52 -10.86 -8.78 -7.72
N GLY A 53 -11.98 -8.92 -7.03
CA GLY A 53 -13.01 -9.88 -7.39
C GLY A 53 -12.57 -11.32 -7.11
N CYS A 54 -13.00 -12.26 -7.95
CA CYS A 54 -12.74 -13.70 -7.74
C CYS A 54 -11.38 -14.19 -8.25
N CYS A 55 -10.86 -13.52 -9.27
CA CYS A 55 -9.98 -14.19 -10.23
C CYS A 55 -8.85 -13.28 -10.72
N LYS A 56 -8.72 -12.10 -10.13
CA LYS A 56 -7.70 -11.13 -10.49
C LYS A 56 -6.97 -10.64 -9.26
N THR A 57 -5.72 -10.31 -9.46
CA THR A 57 -4.88 -9.66 -8.50
C THR A 57 -4.52 -8.27 -9.00
N ASN A 58 -4.79 -7.27 -8.18
CA ASN A 58 -4.45 -5.89 -8.46
C ASN A 58 -3.12 -5.55 -7.77
N THR A 59 -2.13 -5.15 -8.55
CA THR A 59 -0.82 -4.70 -8.08
C THR A 59 -0.71 -3.20 -8.29
N THR A 60 -0.46 -2.45 -7.22
CA THR A 60 -0.27 -0.98 -7.28
C THR A 60 1.12 -0.63 -6.78
N VAL A 61 1.83 0.17 -7.56
CA VAL A 61 3.17 0.69 -7.23
C VAL A 61 3.07 2.16 -6.89
N PHE A 62 3.42 2.50 -5.65
CA PHE A 62 3.59 3.87 -5.20
C PHE A 62 5.06 4.24 -5.19
N GLN A 63 5.36 5.50 -5.50
CA GLN A 63 6.71 6.06 -5.40
C GLN A 63 6.66 7.37 -4.63
N LEU A 64 7.59 7.53 -3.68
CA LEU A 64 7.79 8.79 -2.99
C LEU A 64 8.61 9.74 -3.86
N GLN A 65 7.97 10.81 -4.33
CA GLN A 65 8.61 11.85 -5.13
C GLN A 65 8.66 13.15 -4.34
N LYS A 66 9.87 13.60 -4.02
CA LYS A 66 10.11 14.67 -3.04
C LYS A 66 9.49 14.25 -1.69
N ASN A 67 8.33 14.79 -1.33
CA ASN A 67 7.59 14.46 -0.12
C ASN A 67 6.17 13.92 -0.38
N ASN A 68 5.80 13.69 -1.65
CA ASN A 68 4.47 13.23 -2.01
C ASN A 68 4.52 11.82 -2.60
N TRP A 69 3.63 10.95 -2.14
CA TRP A 69 3.44 9.65 -2.74
C TRP A 69 2.59 9.75 -4.00
N LYS A 70 3.04 9.10 -5.07
CA LYS A 70 2.28 8.99 -6.32
C LYS A 70 2.14 7.55 -6.75
N ILE A 71 1.01 7.23 -7.35
CA ILE A 71 0.83 5.96 -8.06
C ILE A 71 1.55 6.08 -9.39
N ILE A 72 2.53 5.20 -9.64
CA ILE A 72 3.27 5.17 -10.89
C ILE A 72 2.82 4.01 -11.80
N SER A 73 2.19 2.98 -11.23
CA SER A 73 1.60 1.88 -12.00
C SER A 73 0.49 1.19 -11.21
N THR A 74 -0.51 0.70 -11.94
CA THR A 74 -1.55 -0.21 -11.44
C THR A 74 -1.78 -1.27 -12.50
N THR A 75 -1.57 -2.54 -12.16
CA THR A 75 -1.81 -3.68 -13.06
C THR A 75 -2.86 -4.62 -12.47
N ASP A 76 -3.64 -5.26 -13.34
CA ASP A 76 -4.56 -6.34 -12.97
C ASP A 76 -4.09 -7.61 -13.69
N GLU A 77 -3.67 -8.60 -12.92
CA GLU A 77 -3.23 -9.90 -13.43
C GLU A 77 -4.27 -10.96 -13.08
N ALA A 78 -4.44 -11.97 -13.93
CA ALA A 78 -5.23 -13.14 -13.57
C ALA A 78 -4.56 -13.86 -12.38
N MET A 79 -5.37 -14.37 -11.45
CA MET A 79 -4.86 -15.27 -10.42
C MET A 79 -4.57 -16.61 -11.11
N GLU A 80 -3.29 -17.01 -11.14
CA GLU A 80 -2.89 -18.38 -11.52
C GLU A 80 -3.26 -19.38 -10.43
#